data_AF-A0A9E0TE25-F1
#
_entry.id   AF-A0A9E0TE25-F1
#
_cell.length_a   1.000
_cell.length_b   1.000
_cell.length_c   1.000
_cell.angle_alpha   90.00
_cell.angle_beta   90.00
_cell.angle_gamma   90.00
#
_symmetry.space_group_name_H-M   'P 1'
#
loop_
_entity.id
_entity.type
_entity.pdbx_description
1 polymer ?
#
loop_
_entity_poly.entity_id
_entity_poly.type
_entity_poly.pdbx_seq_one_letter_code
_entity_poly.pdbx_strand_id
1 'polypeptide(L)' 'MIYNALKLAHVLSIIVWLGGMVFAHFFLRPAAQALAPAQRIPLMHGVLQRFLGAVAIAIVVVLTSGLGMIGA' A
#
# COMPACT_ATOMS: atom_id res chain seq x y z
N MET A 1 -26.78 -3.71 0.06
CA MET A 1 -25.83 -3.48 -1.06
C MET A 1 -24.63 -2.63 -0.61
N ILE A 2 -24.85 -1.49 0.07
CA ILE A 2 -23.77 -0.58 0.48
C ILE A 2 -22.74 -1.21 1.43
N TYR A 3 -23.19 -2.01 2.41
CA TYR A 3 -22.30 -2.74 3.31
C TYR A 3 -21.30 -3.64 2.57
N ASN A 4 -21.76 -4.38 1.55
CA ASN A 4 -20.89 -5.23 0.75
C ASN A 4 -19.84 -4.43 -0.05
N ALA A 5 -20.23 -3.25 -0.56
CA ALA A 5 -19.29 -2.35 -1.23
C ALA A 5 -18.24 -1.79 -0.27
N LEU A 6 -18.63 -1.37 0.93
CA LEU A 6 -17.71 -0.92 1.98
C LEU A 6 -16.73 -2.04 2.36
N LYS A 7 -17.24 -3.25 2.59
CA LYS A 7 -16.42 -4.42 2.92
C LYS A 7 -15.41 -4.75 1.81
N LEU A 8 -15.84 -4.70 0.54
CA LEU A 8 -14.96 -4.91 -0.61
C LEU A 8 -13.85 -3.86 -0.66
N ALA A 9 -14.20 -2.57 -0.58
CA ALA A 9 -13.23 -1.47 -0.61
C ALA A 9 -12.23 -1.55 0.55
N HIS A 10 -12.72 -1.91 1.75
CA HIS A 10 -11.91 -2.08 2.94
C HIS A 10 -10.86 -3.19 2.74
N VAL A 11 -11.29 -4.38 2.33
CA VAL A 11 -10.41 -5.54 2.15
C VAL A 11 -9.39 -5.30 1.02
N LEU A 12 -9.82 -4.74 -0.12
CA LEU A 12 -8.91 -4.43 -1.22
C LEU A 12 -7.82 -3.42 -0.80
N SER A 13 -8.19 -2.41 -0.01
CA SER A 13 -7.24 -1.41 0.48
C SER A 13 -6.19 -2.03 1.42
N ILE A 14 -6.60 -2.96 2.29
CA ILE A 14 -5.68 -3.72 3.15
C ILE A 14 -4.76 -4.60 2.30
N ILE A 15 -5.29 -5.28 1.26
CA ILE A 15 -4.48 -6.13 0.37
C ILE A 15 -3.41 -5.30 -0.36
N VAL A 16 -3.77 -4.14 -0.90
CA VAL A 16 -2.81 -3.24 -1.57
C VAL A 16 -1.73 -2.80 -0.59
N TRP A 17 -2.11 -2.43 0.63
CA TRP A 17 -1.15 -1.98 1.63
C TRP A 17 -0.21 -3.10 2.09
N LEU A 18 -0.76 -4.22 2.58
CA LEU A 18 0.03 -5.32 3.13
C LEU A 18 0.81 -6.06 2.03
N GLY A 19 0.18 -6.34 0.89
CA GLY A 19 0.84 -6.95 -0.27
C GLY A 19 1.96 -6.06 -0.81
N GLY A 20 1.76 -4.75 -0.84
CA GLY A 20 2.80 -3.79 -1.21
C GLY A 20 3.96 -3.73 -0.22
N MET A 21 3.71 -3.85 1.09
CA MET A 21 4.78 -3.93 2.10
C MET A 21 5.61 -5.22 1.94
N VAL A 22 4.94 -6.35 1.72
CA VAL A 22 5.61 -7.62 1.44
C VAL A 22 6.46 -7.50 0.18
N PHE A 23 5.90 -6.96 -0.91
CA PHE A 23 6.64 -6.70 -2.14
C PHE A 23 7.87 -5.82 -1.92
N ALA A 24 7.69 -4.68 -1.25
CA ALA A 24 8.75 -3.71 -1.00
C ALA A 24 9.91 -4.32 -0.19
N HIS A 25 9.60 -5.13 0.82
CA HIS A 25 10.60 -5.65 1.74
C HIS A 25 11.29 -6.92 1.23
N PHE A 26 10.54 -7.86 0.66
CA PHE A 26 11.05 -9.19 0.31
C PHE A 26 11.49 -9.33 -1.15
N PHE A 27 10.99 -8.49 -2.05
CA PHE A 27 11.27 -8.62 -3.48
C PHE A 27 12.06 -7.40 -3.98
N LEU A 28 11.52 -6.21 -3.76
CA LEU A 28 12.12 -4.98 -4.28
C LEU A 28 13.44 -4.63 -3.57
N ARG A 29 13.47 -4.61 -2.23
CA ARG A 29 14.67 -4.24 -1.49
C ARG A 29 15.86 -5.16 -1.78
N PRO A 30 15.72 -6.50 -1.80
CA PRO A 30 16.80 -7.39 -2.18
C PRO A 30 17.26 -7.21 -3.63
N ALA A 31 16.33 -7.10 -4.59
CA ALA A 31 16.66 -6.83 -5.98
C ALA A 31 17.43 -5.50 -6.14
N ALA A 32 17.04 -4.47 -5.38
CA ALA A 32 17.70 -3.17 -5.39
C ALA A 32 19.13 -3.20 -4.80
N GLN A 33 19.48 -4.19 -3.97
CA GLN A 33 20.85 -4.31 -3.43
C GLN A 33 21.88 -4.70 -4.49
N ALA A 34 21.46 -5.32 -5.60
CA ALA A 34 22.34 -5.65 -6.71
C ALA A 34 22.79 -4.40 -7.49
N LEU A 35 22.12 -3.26 -7.33
CA LEU A 35 22.50 -2.00 -7.96
C LEU A 35 23.57 -1.26 -7.16
N ALA A 36 24.43 -0.53 -7.88
CA ALA A 36 25.39 0.38 -7.28
C ALA A 36 24.68 1.47 -6.44
N PRO A 37 25.31 2.01 -5.37
CA PRO A 37 24.68 2.98 -4.48
C PRO A 37 24.08 4.19 -5.20
N ALA A 38 24.77 4.72 -6.22
CA ALA A 38 24.33 5.88 -6.99
C ALA A 38 23.00 5.66 -7.74
N GLN A 39 22.65 4.41 -8.07
CA GLN A 39 21.41 4.05 -8.77
C GLN A 39 20.34 3.55 -7.80
N ARG A 40 20.76 2.85 -6.74
CA ARG A 40 19.85 2.28 -5.73
C ARG A 40 19.04 3.32 -4.98
N ILE A 41 19.68 4.41 -4.54
CA ILE A 41 19.04 5.47 -3.76
C ILE A 41 17.91 6.16 -4.54
N PRO A 42 18.11 6.69 -5.76
CA PRO A 42 17.03 7.33 -6.52
C PRO A 42 15.92 6.35 -6.90
N LEU A 43 16.24 5.09 -7.22
CA LEU A 43 15.24 4.05 -7.47
C LEU A 43 14.35 3.85 -6.24
N MET A 44 14.96 3.61 -5.08
CA MET A 44 14.21 3.36 -3.84
C MET A 44 13.37 4.57 -3.45
N HIS A 45 13.93 5.78 -3.53
CA HIS A 45 13.19 7.00 -3.26
C HIS A 45 11.97 7.15 -4.19
N GLY A 46 12.15 6.95 -5.50
CA GLY A 46 11.07 7.07 -6.48
C GLY A 46 9.97 6.00 -6.34
N VAL A 47 10.32 4.80 -5.87
CA VAL A 47 9.33 3.74 -5.60
C VAL A 47 8.61 4.01 -4.28
N LEU A 48 9.33 4.29 -3.19
CA LEU A 48 8.73 4.55 -1.88
C LEU A 48 7.81 5.78 -1.93
N GLN A 49 8.19 6.84 -2.63
CA GLN A 49 7.36 8.05 -2.74
C GLN A 49 6.00 7.78 -3.40
N ARG A 50 5.97 6.94 -4.45
CA ARG A 50 4.72 6.53 -5.11
C ARG A 50 3.93 5.56 -4.25
N PHE A 51 4.62 4.58 -3.65
CA PHE A 51 4.00 3.56 -2.80
C PHE A 51 3.34 4.18 -1.57
N LEU A 52 4.03 5.07 -0.85
CA LEU A 52 3.49 5.75 0.31
C LEU A 52 2.32 6.68 -0.04
N GLY A 53 2.36 7.32 -1.21
CA GLY A 53 1.21 8.07 -1.73
C GLY A 53 -0.02 7.20 -1.94
N ALA A 54 0.14 6.02 -2.57
CA ALA A 54 -0.95 5.06 -2.75
C ALA A 54 -1.45 4.47 -1.41
N VAL A 55 -0.54 4.17 -0.48
CA VAL A 55 -0.87 3.69 0.87
C VAL A 55 -1.65 4.73 1.67
N ALA A 56 -1.31 6.02 1.55
CA ALA A 56 -2.07 7.09 2.20
C ALA A 56 -3.53 7.10 1.75
N ILE A 57 -3.79 6.93 0.45
CA ILE A 57 -5.15 6.80 -0.09
C ILE A 57 -5.82 5.54 0.47
N ALA A 58 -5.12 4.39 0.46
CA ALA A 58 -5.64 3.14 1.01
C ALA A 58 -6.03 3.27 2.49
N ILE A 59 -5.22 3.97 3.31
CA ILE A 59 -5.52 4.22 4.73
C ILE A 59 -6.82 5.01 4.87
N VAL A 60 -7.00 6.08 4.09
CA VAL A 60 -8.24 6.88 4.13
C VAL A 60 -9.45 6.01 3.77
N VAL A 61 -9.34 5.16 2.76
CA VAL A 61 -10.42 4.22 2.36
C VAL A 61 -10.69 3.21 3.47
N VAL A 62 -9.67 2.61 4.09
CA VAL A 62 -9.80 1.67 5.22
C VAL A 62 -10.53 2.32 6.39
N LEU A 63 -10.15 3.53 6.79
CA LEU A 63 -10.75 4.24 7.93
C LEU A 63 -12.21 4.60 7.67
N THR A 64 -12.49 5.22 6.51
CA THR A 64 -13.86 5.64 6.14
C THR A 64 -14.79 4.45 5.97
N SER A 65 -14.35 3.38 5.30
CA SER A 65 -15.13 2.15 5.16
C SER A 65 -15.30 1.41 6.48
N GLY A 66 -14.27 1.36 7.34
CA GLY A 66 -14.33 0.74 8.66
C GLY A 66 -15.33 1.42 9.57
N LEU A 67 -15.26 2.74 9.68
CA LEU A 67 -16.23 3.54 10.44
C LEU A 67 -17.66 3.39 9.89
N GLY A 68 -17.80 3.39 8.56
CA GLY A 68 -19.08 3.17 7.89
C GLY A 68 -19.68 1.78 8.15
N MET A 69 -18.87 0.75 8.34
CA MET A 69 -19.35 -0.60 8.69
C MET A 69 -19.71 -0.75 10.18
N ILE A 70 -19.05 -0.03 11.08
CA ILE A 70 -19.35 -0.07 12.52
C ILE A 70 -20.68 0.61 12.82
N GLY A 71 -21.01 1.69 12.10
CA GLY A 71 -22.24 2.45 12.30
C GLY A 71 -23.43 2.03 11.44
N ALA A 72 -23.30 0.99 10.60
CA ALA A 72 -24.31 0.53 9.65
C ALA A 72 -25.01 -0.77 10.07
#